data_AF-A0AA43ZC23-F1
#
_entry.id   AF-A0AA43ZC23-F1
#
_cell.length_a   1.000
_cell.length_b   1.000
_cell.length_c   1.000
_cell.angle_alpha   90.00
_cell.angle_beta   90.00
_cell.angle_gamma   90.00
#
_symmetry.space_group_name_H-M   'P 1'
#
loop_
_entity.id
_entity.type
_entity.pdbx_description
1 polymer ?
#
loop_
_entity_poly.entity_id
_entity_poly.type
_entity_poly.pdbx_seq_one_letter_code
_entity_poly.pdbx_strand_id
1 'polypeptide(L)'
;MTEKSSRWRRVLFLLLLAFVVGVALIVISVGLEINERRKMIRGESGPLDVTEADIDGLHLRLERYLDHLFLAEFRRTLTVTAKGRAPVVFEMDQDTGGMQRIAVCKTGEGRILLSDRIFNYLIDPDGTTKPFTTPEVEPVCVTKLGTFDKGLGPRGKYGFQPER
;
A
#
# COMPACT_ATOMS: atom_id res chain seq x y z
N MET A 1 24.66 54.97 -35.85
CA MET A 1 24.60 53.51 -36.14
C MET A 1 24.67 52.73 -34.82
N THR A 2 23.73 52.92 -33.91
CA THR A 2 23.84 52.45 -32.50
C THR A 2 22.52 51.95 -31.90
N GLU A 3 21.38 52.36 -32.45
CA GLU A 3 20.05 52.04 -31.91
C GLU A 3 19.62 50.59 -32.21
N LYS A 4 19.98 50.07 -33.39
CA LYS A 4 19.66 48.69 -33.81
C LYS A 4 20.35 47.65 -32.91
N SER A 5 21.60 47.88 -32.50
CA SER A 5 22.35 46.92 -31.65
C SER A 5 21.81 46.87 -30.21
N SER A 6 21.32 47.99 -29.67
CA SER A 6 20.67 48.07 -28.35
C SER A 6 19.37 47.25 -28.31
N ARG A 7 18.55 47.34 -29.37
CA ARG A 7 17.27 46.63 -29.44
C ARG A 7 17.45 45.11 -29.49
N TRP A 8 18.43 44.62 -30.26
CA TRP A 8 18.77 43.20 -30.32
C TRP A 8 19.33 42.67 -29.00
N ARG A 9 20.15 43.45 -28.28
CA ARG A 9 20.63 43.07 -26.94
C ARG A 9 19.50 42.91 -25.94
N ARG A 10 18.50 43.80 -25.97
CA ARG A 10 17.31 43.69 -25.10
C ARG A 10 16.47 42.45 -25.41
N VAL A 11 16.25 42.16 -26.70
CA VAL A 11 15.52 40.95 -27.12
C VAL A 11 16.27 39.69 -26.67
N LEU A 12 17.60 39.64 -26.87
CA LEU A 12 18.41 38.51 -26.47
C LEU A 12 18.42 38.30 -24.95
N PHE A 13 18.45 39.40 -24.18
CA PHE A 13 18.36 39.37 -22.72
C PHE A 13 17.00 38.83 -22.24
N LEU A 14 15.89 39.27 -22.85
CA LEU A 14 14.55 38.77 -22.51
C LEU A 14 14.38 37.28 -22.84
N LEU A 15 14.93 36.82 -23.97
CA LEU A 15 14.93 35.40 -24.32
C LEU A 15 15.74 34.56 -23.34
N LEU A 16 16.92 35.04 -22.93
CA LEU A 16 17.73 34.39 -21.90
C LEU A 16 17.00 34.34 -20.56
N LEU A 17 16.37 35.44 -20.15
CA LEU A 17 15.59 35.49 -18.91
C LEU A 17 14.43 34.49 -18.95
N ALA A 18 13.67 34.46 -20.03
CA ALA A 18 12.57 33.52 -20.21
C ALA A 18 13.06 32.06 -20.19
N PHE A 19 14.21 31.78 -20.80
CA PHE A 19 14.83 30.46 -20.78
C PHE A 19 15.22 30.05 -19.36
N VAL A 20 15.90 30.92 -18.61
CA VAL A 20 16.32 30.64 -17.23
C VAL A 20 15.11 30.41 -16.32
N VAL A 21 14.07 31.24 -16.44
CA VAL A 21 12.82 31.07 -15.68
C VAL A 21 12.13 29.77 -16.07
N GLY A 22 12.07 29.44 -17.36
CA GLY A 22 11.50 28.18 -17.84
C GLY A 22 12.22 26.96 -17.28
N VAL A 23 13.55 26.95 -17.32
CA VAL A 23 14.37 25.87 -16.75
C VAL A 23 14.16 25.76 -15.24
N ALA A 24 14.12 26.88 -14.51
CA ALA A 24 13.89 26.88 -13.07
C ALA A 24 12.51 26.26 -12.71
N LEU A 25 11.46 26.60 -13.45
CA LEU A 25 10.12 26.04 -13.24
C LEU A 25 10.09 24.53 -13.50
N ILE A 26 10.79 24.04 -14.53
CA ILE A 26 10.91 22.61 -14.81
C ILE A 26 11.62 21.90 -13.64
N VAL A 27 12.75 22.43 -13.17
CA VAL A 27 13.51 21.85 -12.07
C VAL A 27 12.68 21.80 -10.79
N ILE A 28 11.94 22.87 -10.46
CA ILE A 28 11.06 22.90 -9.29
C ILE A 28 9.94 21.86 -9.41
N SER A 29 9.31 21.77 -10.58
CA SER A 29 8.21 20.82 -10.82
C SER A 29 8.67 19.37 -10.67
N VAL A 30 9.81 19.03 -11.29
CA VAL A 30 10.44 17.70 -11.17
C VAL A 30 10.87 17.42 -9.73
N GLY A 31 11.47 18.40 -9.06
CA GLY A 31 11.87 18.28 -7.66
C GLY A 31 10.69 18.01 -6.72
N LEU A 32 9.56 18.69 -6.94
CA LEU A 32 8.33 18.49 -6.17
C LEU A 32 7.77 17.08 -6.38
N GLU A 33 7.71 16.61 -7.63
CA GLU A 33 7.22 15.26 -7.94
C GLU A 33 8.10 14.16 -7.32
N ILE A 34 9.42 14.32 -7.38
CA ILE A 34 10.38 13.40 -6.74
C ILE A 34 10.18 13.40 -5.22
N ASN A 35 9.91 14.56 -4.62
CA ASN A 35 9.68 14.67 -3.19
C ASN A 35 8.40 13.95 -2.75
N GLU A 36 7.28 14.17 -3.47
CA GLU A 36 6.03 13.47 -3.19
C GLU A 36 6.16 11.95 -3.39
N ARG A 37 6.86 11.52 -4.43
CA ARG A 37 7.19 10.09 -4.62
C ARG A 37 7.99 9.51 -3.44
N ARG A 38 8.95 10.27 -2.91
CA ARG A 38 9.71 9.86 -1.73
C ARG A 38 8.86 9.79 -0.46
N LYS A 39 7.95 10.73 -0.25
CA LYS A 39 7.00 10.68 0.88
C LYS A 39 6.11 9.45 0.81
N MET A 40 5.63 9.10 -0.39
CA MET A 40 4.84 7.88 -0.60
C MET A 40 5.63 6.63 -0.23
N ILE A 41 6.87 6.52 -0.72
CA ILE A 41 7.79 5.40 -0.39
C ILE A 41 8.06 5.30 1.11
N ARG A 42 8.26 6.43 1.78
CA ARG A 42 8.47 6.47 3.24
C ARG A 42 7.20 6.21 4.06
N GLY A 43 6.04 6.07 3.41
CA GLY A 43 4.74 5.94 4.07
C GLY A 43 4.23 7.23 4.71
N GLU A 44 4.88 8.38 4.48
CA GLU A 44 4.47 9.69 5.00
C GLU A 44 3.18 10.22 4.35
N SER A 45 2.85 9.72 3.15
CA SER A 45 1.63 10.05 2.42
C SER A 45 0.41 9.22 2.84
N GLY A 46 0.56 8.35 3.84
CA GLY A 46 -0.47 7.38 4.25
C GLY A 46 -0.54 6.15 3.33
N PRO A 47 -1.47 5.21 3.62
CA PRO A 47 -1.61 3.98 2.85
C PRO A 47 -2.14 4.27 1.44
N LEU A 48 -1.61 3.54 0.45
CA LEU A 48 -2.12 3.57 -0.92
C LEU A 48 -3.54 2.98 -0.99
N ASP A 49 -3.73 1.87 -0.30
CA ASP A 49 -5.01 1.16 -0.20
C ASP A 49 -5.30 0.78 1.25
N VAL A 50 -6.58 0.89 1.63
CA VAL A 50 -7.11 0.42 2.90
C VAL A 50 -8.30 -0.47 2.59
N THR A 51 -8.34 -1.65 3.18
CA THR A 51 -9.45 -2.59 3.05
C THR A 51 -9.85 -3.08 4.42
N GLU A 52 -11.15 -3.11 4.67
CA GLU A 52 -11.71 -3.53 5.95
C GLU A 52 -12.69 -4.70 5.73
N ALA A 53 -12.75 -5.61 6.70
CA ALA A 53 -13.65 -6.75 6.70
C ALA A 53 -14.02 -7.16 8.14
N ASP A 54 -15.31 -7.40 8.38
CA ASP A 54 -15.78 -7.98 9.64
C ASP A 54 -15.96 -9.50 9.47
N ILE A 55 -15.21 -10.28 10.24
CA ILE A 55 -15.09 -11.73 10.09
C ILE A 55 -15.13 -12.38 11.47
N ASP A 56 -16.14 -13.21 11.73
CA ASP A 56 -16.25 -14.01 12.97
C ASP A 56 -16.12 -13.19 14.28
N GLY A 57 -16.62 -11.95 14.27
CA GLY A 57 -16.55 -11.04 15.42
C GLY A 57 -15.24 -10.27 15.55
N LEU A 58 -14.32 -10.41 14.59
CA LEU A 58 -13.11 -9.61 14.44
C LEU A 58 -13.29 -8.58 13.33
N HIS A 59 -12.86 -7.35 13.58
CA HIS A 59 -12.71 -6.33 12.55
C HIS A 59 -11.26 -6.34 12.05
N LEU A 60 -11.06 -6.68 10.78
CA LEU A 60 -9.75 -6.72 10.13
C LEU A 60 -9.62 -5.49 9.23
N ARG A 61 -8.54 -4.73 9.41
CA ARG A 61 -8.16 -3.62 8.56
C ARG A 61 -6.78 -3.89 7.97
N LEU A 62 -6.70 -4.05 6.67
CA LEU A 62 -5.46 -4.23 5.92
C LEU A 62 -5.10 -2.94 5.21
N GLU A 63 -3.92 -2.43 5.52
CA GLU A 63 -3.35 -1.24 4.92
C GLU A 63 -2.14 -1.63 4.06
N ARG A 64 -2.05 -1.04 2.86
CA ARG A 64 -0.93 -1.23 1.94
C ARG A 64 -0.23 0.09 1.70
N TYR A 65 1.05 0.15 2.02
CA TYR A 65 1.93 1.29 1.77
C TYR A 65 2.83 0.96 0.59
N LEU A 66 2.92 1.88 -0.37
CA LEU A 66 3.82 1.72 -1.50
C LEU A 66 5.26 1.85 -1.00
N ASP A 67 6.05 0.80 -1.14
CA ASP A 67 7.44 0.78 -0.68
C ASP A 67 8.40 0.97 -1.86
N HIS A 68 8.17 0.25 -2.96
CA HIS A 68 8.97 0.42 -4.18
C HIS A 68 8.10 0.55 -5.44
N LEU A 69 8.15 1.74 -6.05
CA LEU A 69 7.35 2.12 -7.23
C LEU A 69 7.56 1.20 -8.44
N PHE A 70 8.82 0.85 -8.75
CA PHE A 70 9.15 0.12 -9.98
C PHE A 70 8.90 -1.38 -9.87
N LEU A 71 9.00 -1.92 -8.66
CA LEU A 71 8.81 -3.35 -8.40
C LEU A 71 7.38 -3.66 -7.95
N ALA A 72 6.54 -2.62 -7.82
CA ALA A 72 5.21 -2.71 -7.25
C ALA A 72 5.26 -3.47 -5.91
N GLU A 73 6.17 -3.05 -5.03
CA GLU A 73 6.31 -3.64 -3.70
C GLU A 73 5.54 -2.84 -2.68
N PHE A 74 4.82 -3.56 -1.82
CA PHE A 74 3.95 -2.96 -0.83
C PHE A 74 4.24 -3.52 0.55
N ARG A 75 4.54 -2.63 1.49
CA ARG A 75 4.52 -2.94 2.91
C ARG A 75 3.06 -3.07 3.36
N ARG A 76 2.76 -4.10 4.14
CA ARG A 76 1.40 -4.45 4.55
C ARG A 76 1.27 -4.38 6.07
N THR A 77 0.23 -3.72 6.54
CA THR A 77 -0.10 -3.65 7.97
C THR A 77 -1.50 -4.17 8.18
N LEU A 78 -1.63 -5.21 9.01
CA LEU A 78 -2.90 -5.75 9.44
C LEU A 78 -3.21 -5.24 10.84
N THR A 79 -4.34 -4.57 10.99
CA THR A 79 -4.91 -4.24 12.29
C THR A 79 -6.10 -5.14 12.55
N VAL A 80 -6.10 -5.82 13.69
CA VAL A 80 -7.18 -6.71 14.12
C VAL A 80 -7.80 -6.16 15.39
N THR A 81 -9.12 -5.97 15.39
CA THR A 81 -9.85 -5.51 16.56
C THR A 81 -10.91 -6.54 16.95
N ALA A 82 -10.72 -7.16 18.12
CA ALA A 82 -11.74 -8.00 18.73
C ALA A 82 -12.70 -7.17 19.57
N LYS A 83 -13.95 -7.63 19.71
CA LYS A 83 -14.98 -6.91 20.48
C LYS A 83 -14.51 -6.62 21.92
N GLY A 84 -14.52 -5.34 22.30
CA GLY A 84 -14.14 -4.90 23.65
C GLY A 84 -12.65 -4.99 23.96
N ARG A 85 -11.79 -5.19 22.96
CA ARG A 85 -10.34 -5.22 23.10
C ARG A 85 -9.67 -4.10 22.32
N ALA A 86 -8.44 -3.78 22.71
CA ALA A 86 -7.61 -2.85 21.97
C ALA A 86 -7.21 -3.45 20.61
N PRO A 87 -7.04 -2.61 19.56
CA PRO A 87 -6.54 -3.07 18.27
C PRO A 87 -5.12 -3.65 18.40
N VAL A 88 -4.89 -4.78 17.75
CA VAL A 88 -3.57 -5.40 17.58
C VAL A 88 -3.08 -5.07 16.18
N VAL A 89 -1.91 -4.44 16.08
CA VAL A 89 -1.27 -4.11 14.81
C VAL A 89 -0.16 -5.12 14.53
N PHE A 90 -0.17 -5.69 13.33
CA PHE A 90 0.79 -6.69 12.88
C PHE A 90 1.33 -6.29 11.51
N GLU A 91 2.66 -6.23 11.38
CA GLU A 91 3.32 -6.02 10.10
C GLU A 91 3.44 -7.35 9.37
N MET A 92 2.79 -7.45 8.21
CA MET A 92 2.85 -8.63 7.36
C MET A 92 4.05 -8.52 6.43
N ASP A 93 4.45 -9.65 5.86
CA ASP A 93 5.50 -9.69 4.84
C ASP A 93 5.12 -8.84 3.63
N GLN A 94 6.11 -8.47 2.84
CA GLN A 94 5.96 -7.58 1.69
C GLN A 94 5.17 -8.23 0.55
N ASP A 95 4.23 -7.48 -0.06
CA ASP A 95 3.55 -7.90 -1.29
C ASP A 95 4.36 -7.44 -2.50
N THR A 96 5.27 -8.31 -2.94
CA THR A 96 6.07 -8.10 -4.15
C THR A 96 5.22 -8.30 -5.40
N GLY A 97 5.18 -7.28 -6.27
CA GLY A 97 4.37 -7.28 -7.49
C GLY A 97 2.94 -6.79 -7.26
N GLY A 98 2.50 -6.63 -6.02
CA GLY A 98 1.27 -5.92 -5.66
C GLY A 98 -0.03 -6.65 -5.96
N MET A 99 0.06 -7.94 -6.26
CA MET A 99 -1.06 -8.80 -6.69
C MET A 99 -1.21 -10.02 -5.79
N GLN A 100 -0.59 -10.04 -4.60
CA GLN A 100 -0.82 -11.14 -3.69
C GLN A 100 -2.29 -11.18 -3.26
N ARG A 101 -2.88 -12.35 -3.42
CA ARG A 101 -4.20 -12.70 -2.92
C ARG A 101 -4.06 -13.28 -1.52
N ILE A 102 -4.86 -12.81 -0.58
CA ILE A 102 -4.90 -13.33 0.80
C ILE A 102 -6.23 -14.05 1.02
N ALA A 103 -6.21 -15.37 1.04
CA ALA A 103 -7.37 -16.17 1.41
C ALA A 103 -7.62 -16.08 2.93
N VAL A 104 -8.88 -16.01 3.32
CA VAL A 104 -9.31 -15.96 4.72
C VAL A 104 -10.18 -17.15 5.03
N CYS A 105 -9.82 -17.89 6.08
CA CYS A 105 -10.58 -19.07 6.48
C CYS A 105 -10.59 -19.28 7.98
N LYS A 106 -11.58 -20.06 8.44
CA LYS A 106 -11.67 -20.57 9.81
C LYS A 106 -10.98 -21.93 9.89
N THR A 107 -10.10 -22.08 10.87
CA THR A 107 -9.47 -23.37 11.18
C THR A 107 -10.40 -24.22 12.05
N GLY A 108 -10.10 -25.52 12.17
CA GLY A 108 -10.86 -26.43 13.04
C GLY A 108 -10.80 -26.06 14.53
N GLU A 109 -9.80 -25.29 14.93
CA GLU A 109 -9.63 -24.77 16.29
C GLU A 109 -10.35 -23.44 16.53
N GLY A 110 -11.09 -22.94 15.52
CA GLY A 110 -11.82 -21.68 15.62
C GLY A 110 -10.94 -20.43 15.49
N ARG A 111 -9.71 -20.57 15.00
CA ARG A 111 -8.81 -19.45 14.67
C ARG A 111 -9.06 -18.99 13.24
N ILE A 112 -8.69 -17.75 12.92
CA ILE A 112 -8.68 -17.28 11.53
C ILE A 112 -7.28 -17.51 10.95
N LEU A 113 -7.23 -18.16 9.80
CA LEU A 113 -6.03 -18.31 8.99
C LEU A 113 -6.12 -17.36 7.80
N LEU A 114 -5.15 -16.45 7.73
CA LEU A 114 -4.84 -15.67 6.54
C LEU A 114 -3.72 -16.38 5.79
N SER A 115 -3.96 -16.70 4.53
CA SER A 115 -3.00 -17.42 3.69
C SER A 115 -2.77 -16.64 2.42
N ASP A 116 -1.53 -16.21 2.20
CA ASP A 116 -1.08 -15.76 0.89
C ASP A 116 -0.23 -16.85 0.21
N ARG A 117 0.38 -16.53 -0.93
CA ARG A 117 1.16 -17.51 -1.71
C ARG A 117 2.38 -18.05 -0.97
N ILE A 118 2.94 -17.29 -0.05
CA ILE A 118 4.25 -17.55 0.58
C ILE A 118 4.11 -17.69 2.10
N PHE A 119 3.22 -16.89 2.70
CA PHE A 119 3.10 -16.74 4.14
C PHE A 119 1.69 -17.07 4.62
N ASN A 120 1.65 -17.68 5.80
CA ASN A 120 0.44 -17.98 6.53
C ASN A 120 0.48 -17.21 7.86
N TYR A 121 -0.66 -16.67 8.28
CA TYR A 121 -0.80 -15.95 9.54
C TYR A 121 -2.03 -16.48 10.27
N LEU A 122 -1.87 -16.70 11.58
CA LEU A 122 -2.95 -17.14 12.45
C LEU A 122 -3.37 -15.98 13.34
N ILE A 123 -4.68 -15.76 13.40
CA ILE A 123 -5.33 -14.79 14.26
C ILE A 123 -6.16 -15.56 15.28
N ASP A 124 -5.79 -15.39 16.55
CA ASP A 124 -6.52 -15.95 17.68
C ASP A 124 -7.84 -15.15 17.88
N PRO A 125 -8.90 -15.71 18.48
CA PRO A 125 -10.21 -15.04 18.66
C PRO A 125 -10.16 -13.72 19.44
N ASP A 126 -9.02 -13.50 20.07
CA ASP A 126 -8.72 -12.42 20.98
C ASP A 126 -8.03 -11.24 20.26
N GLY A 127 -7.74 -11.41 18.96
CA GLY A 127 -7.13 -10.44 18.05
C GLY A 127 -5.63 -10.65 17.84
N THR A 128 -4.97 -11.48 18.64
CA THR A 128 -3.52 -11.73 18.54
C THR A 128 -3.19 -12.36 17.20
N THR A 129 -2.27 -11.75 16.46
CA THR A 129 -1.82 -12.25 15.16
C THR A 129 -0.38 -12.74 15.26
N LYS A 130 -0.09 -13.91 14.67
CA LYS A 130 1.26 -14.45 14.57
C LYS A 130 1.53 -15.07 13.20
N PRO A 131 2.77 -14.97 12.69
CA PRO A 131 3.16 -15.71 11.50
C PRO A 131 3.17 -17.20 11.83
N PHE A 132 2.72 -18.01 10.88
CA PHE A 132 2.80 -19.46 10.97
C PHE A 132 4.09 -19.91 10.26
N THR A 133 5.11 -20.25 11.05
CA THR A 133 6.46 -20.58 10.57
C THR A 133 6.87 -22.03 10.84
N THR A 134 6.04 -22.84 11.52
CA THR A 134 6.42 -24.17 12.03
C THR A 134 5.84 -25.35 11.22
N PRO A 135 6.55 -26.50 11.15
CA PRO A 135 6.32 -27.51 10.12
C PRO A 135 5.52 -28.74 10.56
N GLU A 136 4.97 -28.81 11.79
CA GLU A 136 4.39 -30.08 12.25
C GLU A 136 3.02 -30.40 11.65
N VAL A 137 2.13 -29.41 11.50
CA VAL A 137 0.84 -29.57 10.78
C VAL A 137 0.38 -28.21 10.26
N GLU A 138 0.23 -28.08 8.95
CA GLU A 138 -0.32 -26.87 8.34
C GLU A 138 -1.79 -26.68 8.80
N PRO A 139 -2.18 -25.49 9.29
CA PRO A 139 -3.54 -25.26 9.77
C PRO A 139 -4.54 -25.50 8.64
N VAL A 140 -5.43 -26.47 8.85
CA VAL A 140 -6.42 -26.85 7.84
C VAL A 140 -7.52 -25.80 7.77
N CYS A 141 -7.72 -25.23 6.57
CA CYS A 141 -8.88 -24.42 6.23
C CYS A 141 -10.15 -25.29 6.27
N VAL A 142 -10.95 -25.14 7.33
CA VAL A 142 -12.22 -25.88 7.47
C VAL A 142 -13.38 -25.11 6.83
N THR A 143 -13.38 -23.78 6.94
CA THR A 143 -14.42 -22.94 6.34
C THR A 143 -13.78 -21.75 5.65
N LYS A 144 -14.01 -21.58 4.36
CA LYS A 144 -13.62 -20.37 3.63
C LYS A 144 -14.54 -19.22 4.04
N LEU A 145 -13.94 -18.08 4.37
CA LEU A 145 -14.68 -16.89 4.82
C LEU A 145 -14.61 -15.77 3.80
N GLY A 146 -13.55 -15.73 2.98
CA GLY A 146 -13.43 -14.79 1.89
C GLY A 146 -12.01 -14.65 1.40
N THR A 147 -11.75 -13.54 0.71
CA THR A 147 -10.46 -13.26 0.10
C THR A 147 -10.24 -11.76 0.04
N PHE A 148 -9.02 -11.33 0.38
CA PHE A 148 -8.52 -10.03 -0.05
C PHE A 148 -7.77 -10.16 -1.37
N ASP A 149 -8.11 -9.32 -2.35
CA ASP A 149 -7.48 -9.34 -3.67
C ASP A 149 -7.59 -7.98 -4.37
N LYS A 150 -6.71 -7.76 -5.33
CA LYS A 150 -6.75 -6.59 -6.22
C LYS A 150 -7.93 -6.71 -7.16
N GLY A 151 -8.64 -5.61 -7.37
CA GLY A 151 -9.82 -5.55 -8.23
C GLY A 151 -11.14 -5.73 -7.49
N LEU A 152 -11.10 -6.20 -6.24
CA LEU A 152 -12.30 -6.34 -5.39
C LEU A 152 -12.70 -5.02 -4.73
N GLY A 153 -11.77 -4.06 -4.63
CA GLY A 153 -12.00 -2.77 -4.03
C GLY A 153 -12.53 -1.73 -5.03
N PRO A 154 -12.99 -0.56 -4.53
CA PRO A 154 -13.45 0.53 -5.38
C PRO A 154 -12.39 0.93 -6.42
N ARG A 155 -12.84 1.16 -7.66
CA ARG A 155 -11.96 1.55 -8.78
C ARG A 155 -10.83 0.56 -9.07
N GLY A 156 -11.05 -0.73 -8.80
CA GLY A 156 -10.09 -1.81 -9.07
C GLY A 156 -8.94 -1.91 -8.05
N LYS A 157 -9.07 -1.23 -6.91
CA LYS A 157 -8.11 -1.30 -5.79
C LYS A 157 -8.19 -2.64 -5.06
N TYR A 158 -7.32 -2.82 -4.08
CA TYR A 158 -7.41 -3.93 -3.15
C TYR A 158 -8.74 -3.88 -2.36
N GLY A 159 -9.37 -5.04 -2.20
CA GLY A 159 -10.67 -5.14 -1.53
C GLY A 159 -10.91 -6.54 -0.97
N PHE A 160 -11.97 -6.68 -0.18
CA PHE A 160 -12.38 -7.94 0.41
C PHE A 160 -13.65 -8.45 -0.26
N GLN A 161 -13.68 -9.74 -0.59
CA GLN A 161 -14.87 -10.44 -1.05
C GLN A 161 -15.18 -11.58 -0.07
N PRO A 162 -16.36 -11.58 0.58
CA PRO A 162 -16.78 -12.70 1.41
C PRO A 162 -17.07 -13.93 0.54
N GLU A 163 -16.80 -15.11 1.08
CA GLU A 163 -17.26 -16.36 0.48
C GLU A 163 -18.79 -16.43 0.57
N ARG A 164 -19.45 -16.85 -0.52
CA ARG A 164 -20.93 -16.95 -0.60
C ARG A 164 -21.42 -18.32 -0.19
#